data_AF-A0A183ABY1-F1
#
_entry.id   AF-A0A183ABY1-F1
#
_cell.length_a   1.000
_cell.length_b   1.000
_cell.length_c   1.000
_cell.angle_alpha   90.00
_cell.angle_beta   90.00
_cell.angle_gamma   90.00
#
_symmetry.space_group_name_H-M   'P 1'
#
loop_
_entity.id
_entity.type
_entity.pdbx_description
1 polymer ?
#
loop_
_entity_poly.entity_id
_entity_poly.type
_entity_poly.pdbx_seq_one_letter_code
_entity_poly.pdbx_strand_id
1 'polypeptide(L)'
;MASNDDWPRSVLNAKYRSLREEFLYKGNLWANWTSEAIIRRVEDQFQFRSNDVIISSYPKSGNTFLSEIVSLLSASQGQQEKWAKTLEWVNAYPIYKRVVFIEEIYQHLYPKCSKTQSAMEYLERWPVSDPHECRLIKTHLPADSIQSAFKRVSQPPQIIYVYRNPKDTCVSMFHFYRGAEEYGPFAGDWNEFFQMWLDGWIAAGDWRRVVPEWLRYAKMSRNWEKAILCISYESLVQEPLQCVERLNQLLNPGCPLDPDVGEAIRKHTSFEQMRKNPQTNYQNVEGFVDDFQFMRKGKVGDWKNWFTEDQNYEFDRVYEECINTVNKLLSPNELIFE
;
A
#
# COMPACT_ATOMS: atom_id res chain seq x y z
N MET A 1 -21.91 -33.40 2.35
CA MET A 1 -22.95 -32.45 2.79
C MET A 1 -22.47 -31.80 4.07
N ALA A 2 -22.06 -30.55 3.95
CA ALA A 2 -21.97 -29.57 5.03
C ALA A 2 -22.12 -28.20 4.35
N SER A 3 -23.32 -27.96 3.80
CA SER A 3 -23.71 -26.69 3.20
C SER A 3 -24.43 -25.86 4.26
N ASN A 4 -23.68 -25.36 5.23
CA ASN A 4 -24.13 -24.24 6.03
C ASN A 4 -23.27 -23.07 5.60
N ASP A 5 -23.69 -22.41 4.52
CA ASP A 5 -23.13 -21.13 4.10
C ASP A 5 -23.65 -20.07 5.08
N ASP A 6 -23.10 -20.07 6.30
CA ASP A 6 -23.47 -19.16 7.38
C ASP A 6 -22.91 -17.74 7.16
N TRP A 7 -22.18 -17.51 6.06
CA TRP A 7 -21.65 -16.19 5.74
C TRP A 7 -22.66 -15.37 4.92
N PRO A 8 -22.96 -14.12 5.31
CA PRO A 8 -23.89 -13.28 4.57
C PRO A 8 -23.37 -12.96 3.17
N ARG A 9 -24.25 -13.05 2.17
CA ARG A 9 -23.98 -12.53 0.83
C ARG A 9 -23.97 -11.00 0.85
N SER A 10 -23.14 -10.44 -0.02
CA SER A 10 -23.01 -8.99 -0.14
C SER A 10 -24.34 -8.35 -0.52
N VAL A 11 -24.67 -7.23 0.13
CA VAL A 11 -25.89 -6.47 -0.18
C VAL A 11 -25.78 -5.72 -1.51
N LEU A 12 -24.55 -5.50 -1.97
CA LEU A 12 -24.22 -4.83 -3.22
C LEU A 12 -24.12 -5.83 -4.39
N ASN A 13 -23.77 -7.08 -4.12
CA ASN A 13 -23.72 -8.14 -5.12
C ASN A 13 -23.89 -9.55 -4.52
N ALA A 14 -25.07 -10.15 -4.71
CA ALA A 14 -25.41 -11.46 -4.15
C ALA A 14 -24.51 -12.62 -4.61
N LYS A 15 -23.68 -12.45 -5.66
CA LYS A 15 -22.68 -13.44 -6.08
C LYS A 15 -21.59 -13.63 -5.02
N TYR A 16 -21.21 -12.58 -4.29
CA TYR A 16 -20.03 -12.60 -3.44
C TYR A 16 -20.37 -12.51 -1.95
N ARG A 17 -19.39 -12.87 -1.13
CA ARG A 17 -19.45 -12.74 0.33
C ARG A 17 -19.41 -11.27 0.74
N SER A 18 -20.21 -10.91 1.75
CA SER A 18 -20.26 -9.53 2.26
C SER A 18 -18.96 -9.18 3.01
N LEU A 19 -18.48 -7.96 2.79
CA LEU A 19 -17.52 -7.30 3.67
C LEU A 19 -18.28 -6.48 4.71
N ARG A 20 -17.65 -6.26 5.88
CA ARG A 20 -18.25 -5.45 6.93
C ARG A 20 -18.48 -4.02 6.44
N GLU A 21 -19.72 -3.57 6.50
CA GLU A 21 -20.19 -2.23 6.09
C GLU A 21 -19.68 -1.84 4.70
N GLU A 22 -19.75 -2.79 3.76
CA GLU A 22 -19.31 -2.59 2.39
C GLU A 22 -20.04 -1.43 1.69
N PHE A 23 -19.30 -0.66 0.89
CA PHE A 23 -19.86 0.41 0.07
C PHE A 23 -19.12 0.56 -1.26
N LEU A 24 -19.80 1.14 -2.25
CA LEU A 24 -19.19 1.51 -3.52
C LEU A 24 -18.88 3.00 -3.54
N TYR A 25 -17.67 3.35 -3.95
CA TYR A 25 -17.29 4.73 -4.24
C TYR A 25 -16.44 4.77 -5.51
N LYS A 26 -16.88 5.58 -6.49
CA LYS A 26 -16.28 5.68 -7.84
C LYS A 26 -16.02 4.31 -8.49
N GLY A 27 -16.97 3.38 -8.32
CA GLY A 27 -16.89 2.03 -8.87
C GLY A 27 -15.92 1.09 -8.15
N ASN A 28 -15.34 1.48 -7.01
CA ASN A 28 -14.53 0.61 -6.16
C ASN A 28 -15.33 0.13 -4.96
N LEU A 29 -15.16 -1.15 -4.61
CA LEU A 29 -15.61 -1.72 -3.36
C LEU A 29 -14.68 -1.28 -2.22
N TRP A 30 -15.26 -0.89 -1.10
CA TRP A 30 -14.57 -0.54 0.13
C TRP A 30 -15.20 -1.26 1.31
N ALA A 31 -14.42 -1.47 2.36
CA ALA A 31 -14.88 -2.02 3.63
C ALA A 31 -14.78 -0.95 4.73
N ASN A 32 -15.22 -1.30 5.94
CA ASN A 32 -15.37 -0.38 7.06
C ASN A 32 -14.07 0.20 7.64
N TRP A 33 -12.89 -0.18 7.15
CA TRP A 33 -11.63 0.50 7.51
C TRP A 33 -11.55 1.94 7.00
N THR A 34 -12.47 2.33 6.11
CA THR A 34 -12.68 3.70 5.65
C THR A 34 -14.16 4.00 5.45
N SER A 35 -14.49 5.21 4.99
CA SER A 35 -15.85 5.61 4.62
C SER A 35 -15.84 6.59 3.44
N GLU A 36 -16.94 6.70 2.72
CA GLU A 36 -17.07 7.72 1.66
C GLU A 36 -16.77 9.14 2.19
N ALA A 37 -17.20 9.46 3.41
CA ALA A 37 -16.93 10.76 4.02
C ALA A 37 -15.42 11.01 4.22
N ILE A 38 -14.67 9.98 4.61
CA ILE A 38 -13.22 10.05 4.78
C ILE A 38 -12.52 10.20 3.42
N ILE A 39 -12.89 9.39 2.43
CA ILE A 39 -12.33 9.49 1.08
C ILE A 39 -12.58 10.89 0.51
N ARG A 40 -13.81 11.41 0.62
CA ARG A 40 -14.14 12.78 0.19
C ARG A 40 -13.37 13.84 0.97
N ARG A 41 -13.13 13.65 2.27
CA ARG A 41 -12.31 14.60 3.04
C ARG A 41 -10.88 14.62 2.52
N VAL A 42 -10.27 13.48 2.17
CA VAL A 42 -8.96 13.45 1.49
C VAL A 42 -9.03 14.18 0.15
N GLU A 43 -10.05 13.88 -0.66
CA GLU A 43 -10.21 14.44 -1.99
C GLU A 43 -10.46 15.94 -2.00
N ASP A 44 -11.24 16.48 -1.06
CA ASP A 44 -11.84 17.82 -1.15
C ASP A 44 -11.36 18.80 -0.06
N GLN A 45 -10.83 18.30 1.07
CA GLN A 45 -10.58 19.13 2.26
C GLN A 45 -9.15 19.05 2.79
N PHE A 46 -8.56 17.84 2.81
CA PHE A 46 -7.23 17.65 3.39
C PHE A 46 -6.17 18.47 2.63
N GLN A 47 -5.31 19.13 3.40
CA GLN A 47 -4.25 19.99 2.88
C GLN A 47 -2.92 19.25 2.92
N PHE A 48 -2.50 18.77 1.76
CA PHE A 48 -1.15 18.27 1.55
C PHE A 48 -0.15 19.42 1.59
N ARG A 49 1.01 19.18 2.21
CA ARG A 49 2.15 20.10 2.23
C ARG A 49 3.10 19.72 1.11
N SER A 50 3.85 20.68 0.60
CA SER A 50 4.82 20.44 -0.48
C SER A 50 5.96 19.50 -0.06
N ASN A 51 6.25 19.40 1.25
CA ASN A 51 7.25 18.51 1.82
C ASN A 51 6.67 17.19 2.35
N ASP A 52 5.40 16.86 2.11
CA ASP A 52 4.91 15.50 2.42
C ASP A 52 5.54 14.47 1.46
N VAL A 53 5.59 13.22 1.92
CA VAL A 53 5.94 12.06 1.10
C VAL A 53 4.77 11.07 1.14
N ILE A 54 4.18 10.81 -0.01
CA ILE A 54 3.08 9.88 -0.18
C ILE A 54 3.61 8.53 -0.65
N ILE A 55 3.28 7.48 0.10
CA ILE A 55 3.58 6.07 -0.21
C ILE A 55 2.27 5.40 -0.61
N SER A 56 2.09 5.25 -1.92
CA SER A 56 0.87 4.67 -2.50
C SER A 56 1.12 3.26 -3.03
N SER A 57 0.09 2.43 -3.00
CA SER A 57 0.10 1.08 -3.59
C SER A 57 -1.31 0.51 -3.65
N TYR A 58 -1.56 -0.43 -4.56
CA TYR A 58 -2.67 -1.35 -4.35
C TYR A 58 -2.38 -2.24 -3.12
N PRO A 59 -3.37 -2.59 -2.27
CA PRO A 59 -3.13 -3.38 -1.08
C PRO A 59 -2.28 -4.63 -1.34
N LYS A 60 -1.41 -4.96 -0.38
CA LYS A 60 -0.53 -6.16 -0.40
C LYS A 60 0.54 -6.19 -1.49
N SER A 61 0.85 -5.04 -2.08
CA SER A 61 1.92 -4.86 -3.07
C SER A 61 3.28 -4.44 -2.47
N GLY A 62 3.45 -4.49 -1.14
CA GLY A 62 4.74 -4.16 -0.49
C GLY A 62 4.81 -2.84 0.27
N ASN A 63 3.67 -2.18 0.51
CA ASN A 63 3.61 -0.88 1.20
C ASN A 63 4.41 -0.85 2.52
N THR A 64 4.20 -1.82 3.43
CA THR A 64 4.92 -1.88 4.72
C THR A 64 6.43 -1.99 4.56
N PHE A 65 6.92 -2.73 3.55
CA PHE A 65 8.35 -2.86 3.29
C PHE A 65 8.92 -1.51 2.82
N LEU A 66 8.25 -0.87 1.86
CA LEU A 66 8.64 0.45 1.38
C LEU A 66 8.55 1.52 2.48
N SER A 67 7.49 1.53 3.29
CA SER A 67 7.28 2.46 4.40
C SER A 67 8.42 2.41 5.42
N GLU A 68 9.00 1.24 5.68
CA GLU A 68 10.12 1.11 6.60
C GLU A 68 11.39 1.73 6.01
N ILE A 69 11.69 1.43 4.74
CA ILE A 69 12.83 2.01 4.03
C ILE A 69 12.71 3.54 4.00
N VAL A 70 11.55 4.06 3.60
CA VAL A 70 11.30 5.50 3.52
C VAL A 70 11.43 6.16 4.89
N SER A 71 10.90 5.55 5.95
CA SER A 71 11.05 6.08 7.32
C SER A 71 12.52 6.20 7.74
N LEU A 72 13.32 5.16 7.49
CA LEU A 72 14.74 5.16 7.81
C LEU A 72 15.50 6.21 6.99
N LEU A 73 15.21 6.33 5.71
CA LEU A 73 15.85 7.32 4.82
C LEU A 73 15.46 8.76 5.17
N SER A 74 14.19 9.02 5.49
CA SER A 74 13.73 10.35 5.87
C SER A 74 14.33 10.81 7.20
N ALA A 75 14.44 9.91 8.19
CA ALA A 75 15.02 10.23 9.49
C ALA A 75 16.55 10.32 9.47
N SER A 76 17.23 9.40 8.77
CA SER A 76 18.69 9.40 8.67
C SER A 76 19.22 10.39 7.65
N GLN A 77 18.40 10.79 6.68
CA GLN A 77 18.81 11.55 5.50
C GLN A 77 19.98 10.89 4.72
N GLY A 78 20.10 9.55 4.84
CA GLY A 78 21.21 8.79 4.27
C GLY A 78 22.56 9.02 4.95
N GLN A 79 22.59 9.60 6.15
CA GLN A 79 23.80 10.07 6.83
C GLN A 79 24.12 9.26 8.10
N GLN A 80 25.39 8.86 8.24
CA GLN A 80 25.86 7.99 9.31
C GLN A 80 25.70 8.63 10.70
N GLU A 81 25.91 9.93 10.82
CA GLU A 81 25.79 10.67 12.08
C GLU A 81 24.36 10.74 12.63
N LYS A 82 23.35 10.50 11.77
CA LYS A 82 21.92 10.47 12.16
C LYS A 82 21.41 9.05 12.42
N TRP A 83 22.18 8.02 12.08
CA TRP A 83 21.72 6.63 12.11
C TRP A 83 21.36 6.15 13.52
N ALA A 84 22.17 6.47 14.54
CA ALA A 84 21.88 6.05 15.92
C ALA A 84 20.53 6.57 16.43
N LYS A 85 20.26 7.87 16.22
CA LYS A 85 18.97 8.50 16.58
C LYS A 85 17.81 7.94 15.73
N THR A 86 18.07 7.62 14.47
CA THR A 86 17.09 6.99 13.58
C THR A 86 16.66 5.63 14.15
N LEU A 87 17.62 4.81 14.59
CA LEU A 87 17.33 3.51 15.22
C LEU A 87 16.56 3.64 16.52
N GLU A 88 16.89 4.61 17.37
CA GLU A 88 16.12 4.90 18.59
C GLU A 88 14.66 5.21 18.25
N TRP A 89 14.42 6.05 17.24
CA TRP A 89 13.09 6.45 16.82
C TRP A 89 12.26 5.29 16.22
N VAL A 90 12.80 4.52 15.28
CA VAL A 90 12.04 3.42 14.64
C VAL A 90 11.78 2.25 15.60
N ASN A 91 12.58 2.10 16.64
CA ASN A 91 12.36 1.10 17.69
C ASN A 91 11.36 1.58 18.76
N ALA A 92 11.25 2.89 18.97
CA ALA A 92 10.29 3.48 19.89
C ALA A 92 8.86 3.55 19.31
N TYR A 93 8.74 3.73 17.99
CA TYR A 93 7.45 3.94 17.33
C TYR A 93 7.15 2.91 16.24
N PRO A 94 5.97 2.27 16.31
CA PRO A 94 5.54 1.34 15.26
C PRO A 94 5.29 2.06 13.95
N ILE A 95 5.42 1.33 12.85
CA ILE A 95 5.41 1.86 11.49
C ILE A 95 4.14 2.64 11.16
N TYR A 96 2.97 2.22 11.65
CA TYR A 96 1.69 2.93 11.43
C TYR A 96 1.56 4.23 12.24
N LYS A 97 2.48 4.53 13.16
CA LYS A 97 2.61 5.86 13.80
C LYS A 97 3.64 6.74 13.10
N ARG A 98 4.56 6.14 12.34
CA ARG A 98 5.59 6.85 11.55
C ARG A 98 5.08 7.20 10.16
N VAL A 99 4.34 6.29 9.54
CA VAL A 99 3.71 6.44 8.22
C VAL A 99 2.20 6.31 8.40
N VAL A 100 1.50 7.44 8.31
CA VAL A 100 0.09 7.54 8.67
C VAL A 100 -0.79 7.10 7.50
N PHE A 101 -1.68 6.14 7.72
CA PHE A 101 -2.64 5.70 6.70
C PHE A 101 -3.81 6.69 6.63
N ILE A 102 -3.84 7.54 5.61
CA ILE A 102 -4.66 8.77 5.62
C ILE A 102 -6.17 8.51 5.59
N GLU A 103 -6.60 7.47 4.89
CA GLU A 103 -8.01 7.10 4.76
C GLU A 103 -8.50 6.09 5.81
N GLU A 104 -7.67 5.73 6.80
CA GLU A 104 -8.00 4.73 7.82
C GLU A 104 -8.80 5.32 8.99
N ILE A 105 -9.80 4.56 9.44
CA ILE A 105 -10.51 4.82 10.69
C ILE A 105 -9.68 4.26 11.86
N TYR A 106 -8.88 5.12 12.49
CA TYR A 106 -7.97 4.81 13.61
C TYR A 106 -8.61 4.03 14.77
N GLN A 107 -9.93 4.18 14.97
CA GLN A 107 -10.68 3.54 16.05
C GLN A 107 -10.71 2.00 15.92
N HIS A 108 -10.51 1.44 14.72
CA HIS A 108 -10.49 -0.01 14.51
C HIS A 108 -9.18 -0.67 14.96
N LEU A 109 -8.05 0.02 14.81
CA LEU A 109 -6.76 -0.47 15.30
C LEU A 109 -6.57 -0.25 16.82
N TYR A 110 -7.30 0.71 17.40
CA TYR A 110 -7.21 1.08 18.82
C TYR A 110 -8.60 1.30 19.46
N PRO A 111 -9.45 0.27 19.57
CA PRO A 111 -10.81 0.44 20.10
C PRO A 111 -10.82 0.88 21.57
N LYS A 112 -9.72 0.67 22.31
CA LYS A 112 -9.52 1.13 23.69
C LYS A 112 -9.01 2.57 23.79
N CYS A 113 -8.66 3.21 22.67
CA CYS A 113 -8.27 4.62 22.66
C CYS A 113 -9.54 5.48 22.72
N SER A 114 -9.74 6.17 23.85
CA SER A 114 -10.86 7.10 24.06
C SER A 114 -10.74 8.41 23.26
N LYS A 115 -9.61 8.62 22.56
CA LYS A 115 -9.38 9.79 21.71
C LYS A 115 -9.76 9.45 20.27
N THR A 116 -10.85 10.03 19.80
CA THR A 116 -11.44 9.91 18.45
C THR A 116 -10.65 10.63 17.36
N GLN A 117 -9.32 10.71 17.48
CA GLN A 117 -8.53 11.48 16.53
C GLN A 117 -8.40 10.70 15.21
N SER A 118 -8.92 11.28 14.13
CA SER A 118 -8.76 10.72 12.78
C SER A 118 -7.31 10.86 12.29
N ALA A 119 -6.90 10.00 11.33
CA ALA A 119 -5.57 10.08 10.71
C ALA A 119 -5.25 11.48 10.15
N MET A 120 -6.24 12.10 9.50
CA MET A 120 -6.11 13.46 8.96
C MET A 120 -5.95 14.51 10.05
N GLU A 121 -6.69 14.45 11.17
CA GLU A 121 -6.49 15.37 12.30
C GLU A 121 -5.11 15.22 12.95
N TYR A 122 -4.57 14.01 12.98
CA TYR A 122 -3.21 13.76 13.43
C TYR A 122 -2.19 14.45 12.52
N LEU A 123 -2.33 14.28 11.20
CA LEU A 123 -1.48 14.93 10.20
C LEU A 123 -1.62 16.46 10.19
N GLU A 124 -2.82 17.00 10.42
CA GLU A 124 -3.09 18.45 10.46
C GLU A 124 -2.43 19.13 11.67
N ARG A 125 -2.34 18.42 12.81
CA ARG A 125 -1.66 18.91 14.03
C ARG A 125 -0.15 18.71 14.02
N TRP A 126 0.38 18.01 13.01
CA TRP A 126 1.82 17.77 12.90
C TRP A 126 2.57 19.12 12.83
N PRO A 127 3.60 19.37 13.67
CA PRO A 127 4.30 20.64 13.72
C PRO A 127 4.80 21.11 12.34
N VAL A 128 4.79 22.42 12.10
CA VAL A 128 5.35 23.03 10.87
C VAL A 128 6.76 23.58 11.14
N SER A 129 7.19 23.62 12.41
CA SER A 129 8.35 24.36 12.88
C SER A 129 9.71 23.70 12.62
N ASP A 130 9.75 22.51 12.03
CA ASP A 130 11.00 21.90 11.54
C ASP A 130 10.88 21.64 10.02
N PRO A 131 11.69 22.32 9.17
CA PRO A 131 11.71 22.06 7.73
C PRO A 131 12.20 20.64 7.36
N HIS A 132 12.75 19.89 8.31
CA HIS A 132 13.24 18.51 8.14
C HIS A 132 12.27 17.43 8.66
N GLU A 133 11.11 17.79 9.24
CA GLU A 133 10.09 16.82 9.66
C GLU A 133 8.98 16.69 8.59
N CYS A 134 9.30 15.97 7.52
CA CYS A 134 8.34 15.53 6.49
C CYS A 134 7.25 14.63 7.09
N ARG A 135 5.96 14.83 6.69
CA ARG A 135 4.90 13.87 7.00
C ARG A 135 4.97 12.70 6.02
N LEU A 136 5.13 11.49 6.54
CA LEU A 136 5.04 10.26 5.76
C LEU A 136 3.59 9.77 5.75
N ILE A 137 3.00 9.70 4.56
CA ILE A 137 1.59 9.40 4.37
C ILE A 137 1.45 8.13 3.53
N LYS A 138 0.75 7.13 4.04
CA LYS A 138 0.35 5.92 3.30
C LYS A 138 -1.04 6.10 2.72
N THR A 139 -1.27 5.55 1.53
CA THR A 139 -2.62 5.43 0.96
C THR A 139 -2.77 4.22 0.02
N HIS A 140 -3.99 3.71 -0.08
CA HIS A 140 -4.49 2.74 -1.06
C HIS A 140 -5.53 3.36 -2.00
N LEU A 141 -5.80 4.67 -1.89
CA LEU A 141 -6.70 5.37 -2.80
C LEU A 141 -6.22 5.27 -4.26
N PRO A 142 -7.15 5.20 -5.23
CA PRO A 142 -6.79 5.24 -6.63
C PRO A 142 -6.22 6.61 -7.02
N ALA A 143 -5.54 6.65 -8.16
CA ALA A 143 -4.80 7.84 -8.61
C ALA A 143 -5.72 9.06 -8.83
N ASP A 144 -6.99 8.85 -9.18
CA ASP A 144 -7.95 9.94 -9.43
C ASP A 144 -8.37 10.66 -8.15
N SER A 145 -8.49 9.96 -7.02
CA SER A 145 -8.69 10.55 -5.70
C SER A 145 -7.53 11.46 -5.31
N ILE A 146 -6.28 11.00 -5.50
CA ILE A 146 -5.09 11.81 -5.20
C ILE A 146 -4.97 13.01 -6.15
N GLN A 147 -5.25 12.82 -7.44
CA GLN A 147 -5.29 13.92 -8.41
C GLN A 147 -6.34 14.97 -8.05
N SER A 148 -7.51 14.57 -7.56
CA SER A 148 -8.54 15.50 -7.09
C SER A 148 -8.06 16.33 -5.90
N ALA A 149 -7.36 15.72 -4.95
CA ALA A 149 -6.77 16.45 -3.83
C ALA A 149 -5.73 17.48 -4.30
N PHE A 150 -4.92 17.14 -5.29
CA PHE A 150 -3.85 18.01 -5.78
C PHE A 150 -4.33 19.19 -6.64
N LYS A 151 -5.59 19.20 -7.10
CA LYS A 151 -6.17 20.38 -7.78
C LYS A 151 -6.15 21.64 -6.91
N ARG A 152 -6.06 21.50 -5.59
CA ARG A 152 -6.02 22.61 -4.62
C ARG A 152 -4.63 22.88 -4.06
N VAL A 153 -3.60 22.15 -4.51
CA VAL A 153 -2.24 22.25 -3.99
C VAL A 153 -1.35 22.92 -5.04
N SER A 154 -0.72 24.03 -4.69
CA SER A 154 0.16 24.76 -5.62
C SER A 154 1.45 24.00 -5.92
N GLN A 155 1.96 23.25 -4.95
CA GLN A 155 3.16 22.41 -5.08
C GLN A 155 2.86 21.01 -4.54
N PRO A 156 2.53 20.05 -5.42
CA PRO A 156 2.27 18.68 -5.01
C PRO A 156 3.45 18.07 -4.20
N PRO A 157 3.16 17.18 -3.24
CA PRO A 157 4.18 16.41 -2.52
C PRO A 157 4.87 15.37 -3.41
N GLN A 158 5.93 14.78 -2.89
CA GLN A 158 6.56 13.63 -3.53
C GLN A 158 5.66 12.40 -3.42
N ILE A 159 5.61 11.58 -4.47
CA ILE A 159 4.89 10.31 -4.46
C ILE A 159 5.83 9.18 -4.83
N ILE A 160 5.78 8.11 -4.04
CA ILE A 160 6.38 6.83 -4.33
C ILE A 160 5.24 5.82 -4.48
N TYR A 161 5.15 5.19 -5.65
CA TYR A 161 4.16 4.16 -5.92
C TYR A 161 4.83 2.79 -6.00
N VAL A 162 4.42 1.86 -5.14
CA VAL A 162 4.86 0.46 -5.20
C VAL A 162 3.80 -0.43 -5.84
N TYR A 163 4.23 -1.18 -6.85
CA TYR A 163 3.42 -2.18 -7.55
C TYR A 163 4.06 -3.57 -7.44
N ARG A 164 3.31 -4.61 -7.75
CA ARG A 164 3.73 -6.00 -7.59
C ARG A 164 3.06 -6.87 -8.65
N ASN A 165 3.67 -8.00 -9.00
CA ASN A 165 3.02 -9.02 -9.81
C ASN A 165 1.60 -9.33 -9.26
N PRO A 166 0.54 -9.13 -10.06
CA PRO A 166 -0.83 -9.22 -9.57
C PRO A 166 -1.25 -10.64 -9.18
N LYS A 167 -0.56 -11.69 -9.66
CA LYS A 167 -0.79 -13.07 -9.21
C LYS A 167 -0.32 -13.27 -7.77
N ASP A 168 0.88 -12.77 -7.43
CA ASP A 168 1.37 -12.80 -6.05
C ASP A 168 0.54 -11.89 -5.13
N THR A 169 0.07 -10.75 -5.64
CA THR A 169 -0.84 -9.86 -4.91
C THR A 169 -2.15 -10.57 -4.60
N CYS A 170 -2.73 -11.31 -5.55
CA CYS A 170 -3.94 -12.11 -5.34
C CYS A 170 -3.78 -13.11 -4.19
N VAL A 171 -2.70 -13.92 -4.19
CA VAL A 171 -2.41 -14.85 -3.07
C VAL A 171 -2.26 -14.12 -1.74
N SER A 172 -1.55 -12.99 -1.74
CA SER A 172 -1.35 -12.19 -0.54
C SER A 172 -2.67 -11.60 0.00
N MET A 173 -3.55 -11.17 -0.90
CA MET A 173 -4.89 -10.65 -0.58
C MET A 173 -5.79 -11.76 -0.05
N PHE A 174 -5.77 -12.97 -0.63
CA PHE A 174 -6.54 -14.12 -0.13
C PHE A 174 -6.24 -14.39 1.34
N HIS A 175 -4.95 -14.51 1.68
CA HIS A 175 -4.56 -14.72 3.08
C HIS A 175 -4.92 -13.54 3.99
N PHE A 176 -4.85 -12.31 3.47
CA PHE A 176 -5.22 -11.13 4.24
C PHE A 176 -6.72 -11.10 4.54
N TYR A 177 -7.55 -11.41 3.55
CA TYR A 177 -9.00 -11.57 3.70
C TYR A 177 -9.36 -12.64 4.72
N ARG A 178 -8.61 -13.74 4.79
CA ARG A 178 -8.82 -14.79 5.80
C ARG A 178 -8.44 -14.39 7.21
N GLY A 179 -7.60 -13.37 7.37
CA GLY A 179 -6.97 -13.05 8.65
C GLY A 179 -7.33 -11.70 9.25
N ALA A 180 -7.70 -10.71 8.43
CA ALA A 180 -8.07 -9.37 8.86
C ALA A 180 -9.60 -9.28 9.03
N GLU A 181 -10.04 -8.95 10.24
CA GLU A 181 -11.46 -8.94 10.60
C GLU A 181 -12.27 -7.91 9.82
N GLU A 182 -11.65 -6.78 9.46
CA GLU A 182 -12.25 -5.71 8.65
C GLU A 182 -12.54 -6.15 7.20
N TYR A 183 -11.85 -7.18 6.72
CA TYR A 183 -12.13 -7.82 5.43
C TYR A 183 -13.11 -9.00 5.58
N GLY A 184 -13.57 -9.27 6.81
CA GLY A 184 -14.47 -10.34 7.20
C GLY A 184 -13.81 -11.69 6.99
N PRO A 185 -13.27 -12.38 8.03
CA PRO A 185 -12.31 -13.47 7.83
C PRO A 185 -12.88 -14.48 6.83
N PHE A 186 -12.37 -14.38 5.60
CA PHE A 186 -13.03 -14.92 4.43
C PHE A 186 -13.12 -16.43 4.57
N ALA A 187 -14.35 -16.94 4.68
CA ALA A 187 -14.59 -18.36 4.90
C ALA A 187 -14.61 -19.19 3.59
N GLY A 188 -14.58 -18.52 2.43
CA GLY A 188 -14.53 -19.17 1.13
C GLY A 188 -13.18 -19.82 0.83
N ASP A 189 -13.16 -20.62 -0.22
CA ASP A 189 -11.93 -21.27 -0.69
C ASP A 189 -11.13 -20.39 -1.67
N TRP A 190 -10.00 -20.94 -2.13
CA TRP A 190 -9.14 -20.25 -3.10
C TRP A 190 -9.85 -19.97 -4.43
N ASN A 191 -10.71 -20.87 -4.90
CA ASN A 191 -11.37 -20.71 -6.21
C ASN A 191 -12.42 -19.60 -6.16
N GLU A 192 -13.20 -19.53 -5.09
CA GLU A 192 -14.15 -18.44 -4.86
C GLU A 192 -13.41 -17.09 -4.79
N PHE A 193 -12.29 -17.04 -4.05
CA PHE A 193 -11.48 -15.81 -3.97
C PHE A 193 -10.84 -15.43 -5.30
N PHE A 194 -10.29 -16.39 -6.03
CA PHE A 194 -9.69 -16.18 -7.35
C PHE A 194 -10.72 -15.58 -8.32
N GLN A 195 -11.95 -16.10 -8.32
CA GLN A 195 -13.03 -15.55 -9.13
C GLN A 195 -13.39 -14.12 -8.70
N MET A 196 -13.52 -13.85 -7.40
CA MET A 196 -13.71 -12.48 -6.88
C MET A 196 -12.61 -11.52 -7.35
N TRP A 197 -11.36 -11.99 -7.35
CA TRP A 197 -10.20 -11.23 -7.80
C TRP A 197 -10.25 -10.90 -9.29
N LEU A 198 -10.61 -11.87 -10.14
CA LEU A 198 -10.78 -11.64 -11.58
C LEU A 198 -11.95 -10.71 -11.89
N ASP A 199 -13.03 -10.80 -11.12
CA ASP A 199 -14.19 -9.94 -11.30
C ASP A 199 -14.02 -8.53 -10.71
N GLY A 200 -12.90 -8.27 -10.03
CA GLY A 200 -12.61 -6.98 -9.42
C GLY A 200 -13.43 -6.67 -8.17
N TRP A 201 -14.09 -7.67 -7.58
CA TRP A 201 -14.92 -7.52 -6.38
C TRP A 201 -14.09 -7.65 -5.09
N ILE A 202 -13.11 -6.76 -4.96
CA ILE A 202 -12.11 -6.75 -3.91
C ILE A 202 -12.04 -5.33 -3.32
N ALA A 203 -11.81 -5.22 -2.00
CA ALA A 203 -11.74 -3.94 -1.33
C ALA A 203 -10.51 -3.15 -1.82
N ALA A 204 -10.65 -1.82 -1.88
CA ALA A 204 -9.78 -0.89 -2.60
C ALA A 204 -9.88 -1.00 -4.14
N GLY A 205 -10.88 -1.72 -4.65
CA GLY A 205 -11.26 -1.69 -6.06
C GLY A 205 -10.59 -2.74 -6.95
N ASP A 206 -10.97 -2.72 -8.22
CA ASP A 206 -10.44 -3.62 -9.24
C ASP A 206 -8.99 -3.27 -9.58
N TRP A 207 -8.06 -4.21 -9.33
CA TRP A 207 -6.64 -4.05 -9.61
C TRP A 207 -6.37 -3.75 -11.10
N ARG A 208 -7.21 -4.27 -12.01
CA ARG A 208 -7.10 -4.03 -13.47
C ARG A 208 -7.36 -2.58 -13.85
N ARG A 209 -7.95 -1.81 -12.94
CA ARG A 209 -8.18 -0.37 -13.09
C ARG A 209 -7.22 0.44 -12.24
N VAL A 210 -7.14 0.14 -10.95
CA VAL A 210 -6.39 0.95 -9.97
C VAL A 210 -4.89 0.94 -10.27
N VAL A 211 -4.30 -0.23 -10.54
CA VAL A 211 -2.85 -0.32 -10.79
C VAL A 211 -2.47 0.41 -12.08
N PRO A 212 -3.14 0.18 -13.22
CA PRO A 212 -2.81 0.93 -14.42
C PRO A 212 -3.07 2.43 -14.37
N GLU A 213 -4.10 2.89 -13.65
CA GLU A 213 -4.35 4.32 -13.46
C GLU A 213 -3.16 5.00 -12.76
N TRP A 214 -2.60 4.37 -11.74
CA TRP A 214 -1.39 4.84 -11.06
C TRP A 214 -0.17 4.85 -11.98
N LEU A 215 0.06 3.79 -12.74
CA LEU A 215 1.18 3.69 -13.68
C LEU A 215 1.07 4.72 -14.82
N ARG A 216 -0.14 4.93 -15.34
CA ARG A 216 -0.44 5.98 -16.31
C ARG A 216 -0.16 7.36 -15.73
N TYR A 217 -0.61 7.62 -14.50
CA TYR A 217 -0.37 8.89 -13.83
C TYR A 217 1.12 9.15 -13.62
N ALA A 218 1.87 8.13 -13.18
CA ALA A 218 3.32 8.22 -13.02
C ALA A 218 4.02 8.52 -14.35
N LYS A 219 3.62 7.86 -15.46
CA LYS A 219 4.16 8.15 -16.79
C LYS A 219 3.89 9.60 -17.23
N MET A 220 2.69 10.11 -16.98
CA MET A 220 2.32 11.50 -17.30
C MET A 220 3.06 12.53 -16.44
N SER A 221 3.51 12.14 -15.24
CA SER A 221 4.25 13.02 -14.32
C SER A 221 5.74 13.16 -14.63
N ARG A 222 6.29 12.43 -15.61
CA ARG A 222 7.74 12.39 -15.89
C ARG A 222 8.38 13.74 -16.20
N ASN A 223 7.60 14.69 -16.71
CA ASN A 223 8.08 16.04 -17.03
C ASN A 223 7.88 17.03 -15.87
N TRP A 224 7.44 16.56 -14.69
CA TRP A 224 7.22 17.40 -13.52
C TRP A 224 8.50 17.47 -12.70
N GLU A 225 8.72 18.58 -11.98
CA GLU A 225 9.84 18.71 -11.04
C GLU A 225 9.83 17.63 -9.94
N LYS A 226 8.65 17.06 -9.65
CA LYS A 226 8.47 15.92 -8.72
C LYS A 226 7.75 14.77 -9.43
N ALA A 227 8.46 14.12 -10.36
CA ALA A 227 7.96 12.90 -10.99
C ALA A 227 7.66 11.81 -9.95
N ILE A 228 6.62 11.02 -10.20
CA ILE A 228 6.24 9.89 -9.34
C ILE A 228 7.29 8.77 -9.50
N LEU A 229 7.90 8.35 -8.39
CA LEU A 229 8.84 7.24 -8.39
C LEU A 229 8.08 5.91 -8.28
N CYS A 230 8.11 5.11 -9.34
CA CYS A 230 7.59 3.74 -9.32
C CYS A 230 8.69 2.74 -8.95
N ILE A 231 8.36 1.84 -8.03
CA ILE A 231 9.21 0.72 -7.60
C ILE A 231 8.38 -0.56 -7.61
N SER A 232 8.92 -1.65 -8.15
CA SER A 232 8.28 -2.96 -8.04
C SER A 232 8.66 -3.62 -6.71
N TYR A 233 7.74 -4.39 -6.13
CA TYR A 233 8.04 -5.25 -4.98
C TYR A 233 9.18 -6.23 -5.29
N GLU A 234 9.22 -6.70 -6.53
CA GLU A 234 10.24 -7.60 -7.05
C GLU A 234 11.64 -6.97 -6.95
N SER A 235 11.82 -5.71 -7.38
CA SER A 235 13.09 -4.99 -7.22
C SER A 235 13.41 -4.71 -5.75
N LEU A 236 12.42 -4.43 -4.89
CA LEU A 236 12.68 -4.29 -3.44
C LEU A 236 13.27 -5.56 -2.83
N VAL A 237 12.93 -6.74 -3.37
CA VAL A 237 13.43 -8.04 -2.88
C VAL A 237 14.76 -8.42 -3.55
N GLN A 238 14.88 -8.22 -4.86
CA GLN A 238 16.01 -8.70 -5.67
C GLN A 238 17.17 -7.69 -5.71
N GLU A 239 16.87 -6.39 -5.66
CA GLU A 239 17.81 -5.27 -5.83
C GLU A 239 17.63 -4.23 -4.71
N PRO A 240 17.69 -4.64 -3.42
CA PRO A 240 17.31 -3.76 -2.32
C PRO A 240 18.20 -2.52 -2.20
N LEU A 241 19.52 -2.63 -2.44
CA LEU A 241 20.42 -1.48 -2.35
C LEU A 241 20.14 -0.44 -3.46
N GLN A 242 19.93 -0.90 -4.70
CA GLN A 242 19.58 -0.01 -5.81
C GLN A 242 18.25 0.71 -5.53
N CYS A 243 17.28 0.02 -4.91
CA CYS A 243 16.03 0.66 -4.48
C CYS A 243 16.26 1.72 -3.39
N VAL A 244 17.07 1.42 -2.38
CA VAL A 244 17.41 2.36 -1.30
C VAL A 244 18.12 3.59 -1.85
N GLU A 245 19.06 3.44 -2.78
CA GLU A 245 19.75 4.54 -3.45
C GLU A 245 18.80 5.45 -4.22
N ARG A 246 17.90 4.87 -5.05
CA ARG A 246 16.89 5.61 -5.81
C ARG A 246 15.92 6.36 -4.89
N LEU A 247 15.51 5.74 -3.79
CA LEU A 247 14.67 6.37 -2.77
C LEU A 247 15.41 7.51 -2.09
N ASN A 248 16.68 7.34 -1.74
CA ASN A 248 17.47 8.40 -1.11
C ASN A 248 17.64 9.60 -2.06
N GLN A 249 17.91 9.37 -3.34
CA GLN A 249 18.02 10.43 -4.35
C GLN A 249 16.74 11.26 -4.45
N LEU A 250 15.57 10.63 -4.34
CA LEU A 250 14.29 11.32 -4.33
C LEU A 250 14.08 12.10 -3.03
N LEU A 251 14.25 11.43 -1.88
CA LEU A 251 13.87 11.97 -0.57
C LEU A 251 14.85 13.02 -0.04
N ASN A 252 16.15 12.85 -0.33
CA ASN A 252 17.24 13.63 0.22
C ASN A 252 18.11 14.22 -0.91
N PRO A 253 17.56 15.06 -1.79
CA PRO A 253 18.29 15.61 -2.93
C PRO A 253 19.53 16.38 -2.46
N GLY A 254 20.69 16.07 -3.06
CA GLY A 254 21.98 16.66 -2.67
C GLY A 254 22.67 16.01 -1.47
N CYS A 255 22.04 15.05 -0.81
CA CYS A 255 22.63 14.26 0.28
C CYS A 255 22.91 12.83 -0.22
N PRO A 256 24.15 12.48 -0.60
CA PRO A 256 24.48 11.14 -1.06
C PRO A 256 24.26 10.12 0.06
N LEU A 257 23.84 8.91 -0.32
CA LEU A 257 23.67 7.81 0.62
C LEU A 257 25.04 7.32 1.09
N ASP A 258 25.27 7.36 2.40
CA ASP A 258 26.42 6.69 3.00
C ASP A 258 26.30 5.16 2.80
N PRO A 259 27.34 4.48 2.29
CA PRO A 259 27.29 3.04 2.02
C PRO A 259 26.96 2.18 3.24
N ASP A 260 27.46 2.54 4.43
CA ASP A 260 27.20 1.80 5.65
C ASP A 260 25.75 1.98 6.09
N VAL A 261 25.19 3.18 5.92
CA VAL A 261 23.75 3.44 6.16
C VAL A 261 22.90 2.64 5.17
N GLY A 262 23.27 2.61 3.88
CA GLY A 262 22.58 1.82 2.86
C GLY A 262 22.53 0.33 3.22
N GLU A 263 23.66 -0.24 3.62
CA GLU A 263 23.74 -1.63 4.06
C GLU A 263 22.98 -1.89 5.37
N ALA A 264 23.02 -0.95 6.31
CA ALA A 264 22.26 -1.03 7.56
C ALA A 264 20.75 -1.05 7.29
N ILE A 265 20.25 -0.20 6.37
CA ILE A 265 18.85 -0.19 5.93
C ILE A 265 18.51 -1.54 5.27
N ARG A 266 19.33 -2.02 4.34
CA ARG A 266 19.11 -3.32 3.66
C ARG A 266 18.97 -4.46 4.66
N LYS A 267 19.84 -4.49 5.67
CA LYS A 267 19.82 -5.53 6.72
C LYS A 267 18.58 -5.39 7.61
N HIS A 268 18.29 -4.19 8.11
CA HIS A 268 17.16 -3.91 8.99
C HIS A 268 15.82 -4.21 8.32
N THR A 269 15.70 -3.93 7.02
CA THR A 269 14.47 -4.11 6.24
C THR A 269 14.37 -5.49 5.57
N SER A 270 15.31 -6.40 5.83
CA SER A 270 15.19 -7.78 5.37
C SER A 270 13.93 -8.44 5.96
N PHE A 271 13.31 -9.34 5.18
CA PHE A 271 12.05 -9.98 5.58
C PHE A 271 12.11 -10.62 6.97
N GLU A 272 13.19 -11.34 7.28
CA GLU A 272 13.37 -12.00 8.57
C GLU A 272 13.47 -11.02 9.74
N GLN A 273 14.11 -9.87 9.55
CA GLN A 273 14.21 -8.84 10.58
C GLN A 273 12.87 -8.16 10.80
N MET A 274 12.21 -7.70 9.73
CA MET A 274 10.91 -7.05 9.82
C MET A 274 9.83 -7.98 10.39
N ARG A 275 9.84 -9.27 10.02
CA ARG A 275 8.87 -10.26 10.52
C ARG A 275 8.95 -10.45 12.04
N LYS A 276 10.17 -10.35 12.60
CA LYS A 276 10.42 -10.49 14.04
C LYS A 276 10.28 -9.18 14.81
N ASN A 277 10.22 -8.04 14.11
CA ASN A 277 10.18 -6.72 14.73
C ASN A 277 8.73 -6.32 15.05
N PRO A 278 8.36 -6.14 16.35
CA PRO A 278 7.03 -5.70 16.76
C PRO A 278 6.61 -4.33 16.20
N GLN A 279 7.58 -3.50 15.82
CA GLN A 279 7.34 -2.17 15.25
C GLN A 279 6.94 -2.23 13.76
N THR A 280 7.09 -3.37 13.09
CA THR A 280 6.77 -3.50 11.67
C THR A 280 5.79 -4.63 11.36
N ASN A 281 5.70 -5.66 12.20
CA ASN A 281 4.94 -6.88 11.91
C ASN A 281 3.45 -6.85 12.31
N TYR A 282 2.97 -5.75 12.89
CA TYR A 282 1.58 -5.56 13.33
C TYR A 282 1.09 -6.56 14.40
N GLN A 283 1.97 -7.29 15.09
CA GLN A 283 1.56 -8.30 16.08
C GLN A 283 0.80 -7.72 17.30
N ASN A 284 0.97 -6.41 17.58
CA ASN A 284 0.34 -5.73 18.70
C ASN A 284 -0.93 -4.96 18.29
N VAL A 285 -1.43 -5.20 17.09
CA VAL A 285 -2.61 -4.53 16.52
C VAL A 285 -3.80 -5.48 16.63
N GLU A 286 -4.91 -4.99 17.17
CA GLU A 286 -6.18 -5.74 17.25
C GLU A 286 -6.85 -5.81 15.85
N GLY A 287 -7.81 -6.73 15.67
CA GLY A 287 -8.53 -6.89 14.39
C GLY A 287 -7.93 -7.94 13.45
N PHE A 288 -7.04 -8.80 13.96
CA PHE A 288 -6.57 -10.00 13.28
C PHE A 288 -6.95 -11.25 14.08
N VAL A 289 -7.20 -12.36 13.38
CA VAL A 289 -7.46 -13.67 14.02
C VAL A 289 -6.17 -14.24 14.66
N ASP A 290 -6.30 -15.06 15.71
CA ASP A 290 -5.21 -15.48 16.61
C ASP A 290 -3.97 -16.12 15.93
N ASP A 291 -4.13 -16.76 14.76
CA ASP A 291 -3.04 -17.41 14.00
C ASP A 291 -2.59 -16.62 12.75
N PHE A 292 -3.11 -15.40 12.56
CA PHE A 292 -2.77 -14.61 11.38
C PHE A 292 -1.38 -13.96 11.50
N GLN A 293 -0.58 -14.11 10.44
CA GLN A 293 0.72 -13.45 10.32
C GLN A 293 0.66 -12.40 9.21
N PHE A 294 0.71 -11.12 9.59
CA PHE A 294 0.71 -10.01 8.64
C PHE A 294 1.91 -10.09 7.66
N MET A 295 3.09 -10.42 8.18
CA MET A 295 4.30 -10.72 7.39
C MET A 295 4.43 -12.23 7.13
N ARG A 296 3.81 -12.67 6.03
CA ARG A 296 3.62 -14.10 5.72
C ARG A 296 4.86 -14.83 5.18
N LYS A 297 5.30 -14.50 3.95
CA LYS A 297 6.42 -15.19 3.27
C LYS A 297 7.52 -14.29 2.72
N GLY A 298 7.19 -13.06 2.30
CA GLY A 298 8.19 -12.14 1.73
C GLY A 298 8.86 -12.62 0.44
N LYS A 299 8.17 -13.47 -0.36
CA LYS A 299 8.72 -14.10 -1.57
C LYS A 299 8.04 -13.59 -2.84
N VAL A 300 8.82 -13.57 -3.92
CA VAL A 300 8.36 -13.40 -5.31
C VAL A 300 8.07 -14.78 -5.90
N GLY A 301 6.95 -14.93 -6.60
CA GLY A 301 6.56 -16.15 -7.30
C GLY A 301 5.84 -17.20 -6.44
N ASP A 302 5.31 -16.85 -5.26
CA ASP A 302 4.55 -17.81 -4.44
C ASP A 302 3.24 -18.22 -5.11
N TRP A 303 2.71 -17.39 -6.03
CA TRP A 303 1.53 -17.70 -6.84
C TRP A 303 1.59 -19.05 -7.55
N LYS A 304 2.79 -19.52 -7.93
CA LYS A 304 2.99 -20.83 -8.58
C LYS A 304 2.57 -22.02 -7.70
N ASN A 305 2.47 -21.83 -6.39
CA ASN A 305 2.01 -22.85 -5.45
C ASN A 305 0.48 -22.84 -5.24
N TRP A 306 -0.22 -21.87 -5.82
CA TRP A 306 -1.65 -21.63 -5.60
C TRP A 306 -2.47 -21.76 -6.88
N PHE A 307 -1.95 -21.23 -7.98
CA PHE A 307 -2.64 -21.24 -9.26
C PHE A 307 -2.55 -22.63 -9.88
N THR A 308 -3.70 -23.15 -10.31
CA THR A 308 -3.73 -24.25 -11.29
C THR A 308 -3.28 -23.74 -12.66
N GLU A 309 -2.95 -24.65 -13.58
CA GLU A 309 -2.63 -24.27 -14.97
C GLU A 309 -3.78 -23.51 -15.64
N ASP A 310 -5.02 -23.95 -15.43
CA ASP A 310 -6.22 -23.30 -15.95
C ASP A 310 -6.43 -21.89 -15.36
N GLN A 311 -6.26 -21.73 -14.05
CA GLN A 311 -6.33 -20.42 -13.40
C GLN A 311 -5.23 -19.48 -13.90
N ASN A 312 -4.02 -20.02 -14.12
CA ASN A 312 -2.93 -19.24 -14.68
C ASN A 312 -3.27 -18.76 -16.10
N TYR A 313 -3.77 -19.65 -16.95
CA TYR A 313 -4.18 -19.32 -18.32
C TYR A 313 -5.31 -18.28 -18.34
N GLU A 314 -6.35 -18.46 -17.53
CA GLU A 314 -7.45 -17.52 -17.41
C GLU A 314 -6.97 -16.15 -16.93
N PHE A 315 -6.11 -16.12 -15.91
CA PHE A 315 -5.52 -14.90 -15.40
C PHE A 315 -4.71 -14.18 -16.47
N ASP A 316 -3.86 -14.91 -17.20
CA ASP A 316 -3.00 -14.34 -18.24
C ASP A 316 -3.82 -13.70 -19.35
N ARG A 317 -4.92 -14.34 -19.79
CA ARG A 317 -5.87 -13.74 -20.73
C ARG A 317 -6.43 -12.40 -20.23
N VAL A 318 -6.89 -12.35 -18.97
CA VAL A 318 -7.45 -11.12 -18.37
C VAL A 318 -6.37 -10.04 -18.20
N TYR A 319 -5.15 -10.44 -17.83
CA TYR A 319 -4.01 -9.53 -17.68
C TYR A 319 -3.59 -8.92 -19.02
N GLU A 320 -3.51 -9.73 -20.08
CA GLU A 320 -3.20 -9.27 -21.44
C GLU A 320 -4.24 -8.25 -21.94
N GLU A 321 -5.54 -8.49 -21.72
CA GLU A 321 -6.61 -7.53 -22.05
C GLU A 321 -6.44 -6.20 -21.32
N CYS A 322 -6.09 -6.26 -20.02
CA CYS A 322 -5.81 -5.09 -19.19
C CYS A 322 -4.61 -4.31 -19.74
N ILE A 323 -3.44 -4.94 -19.89
CA ILE A 323 -2.21 -4.29 -20.37
C ILE A 323 -2.39 -3.73 -21.79
N ASN A 324 -3.06 -4.46 -22.69
CA ASN A 324 -3.36 -3.96 -24.02
C ASN A 324 -4.22 -2.69 -23.99
N THR A 325 -5.20 -2.61 -23.09
CA THR A 325 -6.01 -1.41 -22.89
C THR A 325 -5.15 -0.24 -22.41
N VAL A 326 -4.25 -0.48 -21.47
CA VAL A 326 -3.39 0.54 -20.88
C VAL A 326 -2.36 1.03 -21.91
N ASN A 327 -1.77 0.12 -22.68
CA ASN A 327 -0.85 0.44 -23.78
C ASN A 327 -1.53 1.24 -24.89
N LYS A 328 -2.78 0.92 -25.26
CA LYS A 328 -3.56 1.73 -26.23
C LYS A 328 -3.78 3.16 -25.75
N LEU A 329 -3.93 3.37 -24.43
CA LEU A 329 -4.11 4.69 -23.84
C LEU A 329 -2.80 5.48 -23.69
N LEU A 330 -1.63 4.83 -23.84
CA LEU A 330 -0.31 5.38 -23.52
C LEU A 330 0.63 5.51 -24.72
N SER A 331 0.08 5.54 -25.94
CA SER A 331 0.78 5.30 -27.22
C SER A 331 1.26 3.84 -27.33
N PRO A 332 1.16 3.21 -28.53
CA PRO A 332 1.46 1.79 -28.68
C PRO A 332 2.93 1.47 -28.34
N ASN A 333 3.15 0.44 -27.51
CA ASN A 333 4.42 -0.26 -27.21
C ASN A 333 5.30 0.21 -26.02
N GLU A 334 4.78 0.91 -25.02
CA GLU A 334 5.65 1.48 -23.96
C GLU A 334 5.45 0.98 -22.52
N LEU A 335 4.45 0.12 -22.24
CA LEU A 335 4.39 -0.62 -20.98
C LEU A 335 4.52 -2.12 -21.25
N ILE A 336 5.75 -2.54 -21.49
CA ILE A 336 6.13 -3.92 -21.20
C ILE A 336 6.82 -3.83 -19.83
N PHE A 337 6.15 -4.33 -18.80
CA PHE A 337 6.80 -4.57 -17.52
C PHE A 337 7.56 -5.89 -17.68
N GLU A 338 8.89 -5.84 -17.51
CA GLU A 338 9.72 -7.05 -17.46
C GLU A 338 9.33 -7.97 -16.30
#